data_AF-A0A1H7FY43-F1
#
_entry.id   AF-A0A1H7FY43-F1
#
_cell.length_a   1.000
_cell.length_b   1.000
_cell.length_c   1.000
_cell.angle_alpha   90.00
_cell.angle_beta   90.00
_cell.angle_gamma   90.00
#
_symmetry.space_group_name_H-M   'P 1'
#
loop_
_entity.id
_entity.type
_entity.pdbx_description
1 polymer ?
#
loop_
_entity_poly.entity_id
_entity_poly.type
_entity_poly.pdbx_seq_one_letter_code
_entity_poly.pdbx_strand_id
1 'polypeptide(L)'
;MKLSSFTISTLFIIISLASSLKTASVLGYYALFTDDFVERFCENTARPEMKCDGKCALSKMLLQEAEDEKTPVSIDWLKNETVLFVAPLISFDFLQLPQTELNELQYSVLYDFHFSERIIHPPQF
;
A
#
# COMPACT_ATOMS: atom_id res chain seq x y z
N MET A 1 -6.68 35.24 -13.38
CA MET A 1 -6.98 33.79 -13.18
C MET A 1 -6.26 33.14 -11.99
N LYS A 2 -4.97 33.42 -11.72
CA LYS A 2 -4.23 32.78 -10.60
C LYS A 2 -4.76 33.13 -9.19
N LEU A 3 -5.24 34.36 -8.98
CA LEU A 3 -5.73 34.82 -7.68
C LEU A 3 -7.02 34.11 -7.24
N SER A 4 -7.97 33.89 -8.17
CA SER A 4 -9.20 33.14 -7.91
C SER A 4 -8.93 31.65 -7.64
N SER A 5 -7.93 31.06 -8.29
CA SER A 5 -7.50 29.69 -8.00
C SER A 5 -6.87 29.55 -6.62
N PHE A 6 -6.05 30.53 -6.19
CA PHE A 6 -5.46 30.53 -4.84
C PHE A 6 -6.54 30.66 -3.76
N THR A 7 -7.54 31.54 -3.94
CA THR A 7 -8.63 31.69 -2.98
C THR A 7 -9.47 30.42 -2.84
N ILE A 8 -9.72 29.69 -3.94
CA ILE A 8 -10.46 28.42 -3.91
C ILE A 8 -9.65 27.36 -3.17
N SER A 9 -8.35 27.28 -3.43
CA SER A 9 -7.46 26.33 -2.74
C SER A 9 -7.40 26.60 -1.24
N THR A 10 -7.25 27.87 -0.82
CA THR A 10 -7.27 28.22 0.60
C THR A 10 -8.60 27.89 1.26
N LEU A 11 -9.73 28.13 0.58
CA LEU A 11 -11.06 27.80 1.09
C LEU A 11 -11.22 26.29 1.31
N PHE A 12 -10.76 25.48 0.34
CA PHE A 12 -10.81 24.03 0.43
C PHE A 12 -10.00 23.50 1.62
N ILE A 13 -8.79 24.04 1.84
CA ILE A 13 -7.93 23.69 2.98
C ILE A 13 -8.61 24.05 4.31
N ILE A 14 -9.23 25.23 4.40
CA ILE A 14 -9.93 25.66 5.61
C ILE A 14 -11.11 24.72 5.91
N ILE A 15 -11.89 24.34 4.89
CA ILE A 15 -13.03 23.44 5.04
C ILE A 15 -12.57 22.05 5.50
N SER A 16 -11.52 21.48 4.90
CA SER A 16 -11.03 20.17 5.29
C SER A 16 -10.46 20.17 6.72
N LEU A 17 -9.69 21.20 7.08
CA LEU A 17 -9.15 21.35 8.44
C LEU A 17 -10.26 21.51 9.48
N ALA A 18 -11.29 22.31 9.17
CA ALA A 18 -12.44 22.48 10.05
C ALA A 18 -13.21 21.17 10.26
N SER A 19 -13.30 20.31 9.24
CA SER A 19 -13.91 18.98 9.35
C SER A 19 -13.12 18.10 10.32
N SER A 20 -11.80 17.98 10.15
CA SER A 20 -10.96 17.16 11.03
C SER A 20 -10.94 17.66 12.48
N LEU A 21 -11.06 18.97 12.69
CA LEU A 21 -11.07 19.56 14.02
C LEU A 21 -12.33 19.18 14.82
N LYS A 22 -13.47 18.93 14.17
CA LYS A 22 -14.71 18.51 14.84
C LYS A 22 -14.52 17.17 15.55
N THR A 23 -14.13 16.13 14.82
CA THR A 23 -13.89 14.79 15.39
C THR A 23 -12.80 14.84 16.47
N ALA A 24 -11.72 15.60 16.25
CA ALA A 24 -10.66 15.80 17.23
C ALA A 24 -11.16 16.48 18.51
N SER A 25 -12.07 17.46 18.40
CA SER A 25 -12.64 18.15 19.56
C SER A 25 -13.56 17.26 20.39
N VAL A 26 -14.39 16.41 19.76
CA VAL A 26 -15.24 15.44 20.46
C VAL A 26 -14.39 14.43 21.22
N LEU A 27 -13.37 13.85 20.56
CA LEU A 27 -12.45 12.91 21.21
C LEU A 27 -11.62 13.58 22.31
N GLY A 28 -11.14 14.80 22.09
CA GLY A 28 -10.40 15.57 23.08
C GLY A 28 -11.24 15.91 24.30
N TYR A 29 -12.50 16.29 24.10
CA TYR A 29 -13.43 16.57 25.19
C TYR A 29 -13.76 15.30 25.99
N TYR A 30 -13.99 14.17 25.32
CA TYR A 30 -14.14 12.88 26.00
C TYR A 30 -12.89 12.49 26.81
N ALA A 31 -11.69 12.64 26.24
CA ALA A 31 -10.45 12.22 26.89
C ALA A 31 -10.04 13.11 28.08
N LEU A 32 -10.29 14.42 28.00
CA LEU A 32 -9.93 15.38 29.04
C LEU A 32 -11.00 15.50 30.14
N PHE A 33 -12.28 15.31 29.78
CA PHE A 33 -13.43 15.55 30.66
C PHE A 33 -14.42 14.38 30.62
N THR A 34 -13.95 13.16 30.92
CA THR A 34 -14.78 11.95 30.89
C THR A 34 -16.00 12.05 31.79
N ASP A 35 -15.87 12.58 33.01
CA ASP A 35 -16.97 12.58 33.99
C ASP A 35 -18.11 13.51 33.56
N ASP A 36 -17.77 14.73 33.11
CA ASP A 36 -18.72 15.72 32.57
C ASP A 36 -19.35 15.21 31.26
N PHE A 37 -18.58 14.49 30.44
CA PHE A 37 -19.09 13.85 29.23
C PHE A 37 -20.12 12.76 29.57
N VAL A 38 -19.82 11.89 30.54
CA VAL A 38 -20.73 10.82 30.96
C VAL A 38 -22.02 11.40 31.54
N GLU A 39 -21.91 12.41 32.39
CA GLU A 39 -23.07 13.06 33.01
C GLU A 39 -24.01 13.68 31.98
N ARG A 40 -23.47 14.33 30.94
CA ARG A 40 -24.27 15.01 29.92
C ARG A 40 -24.81 14.10 28.84
N PHE A 41 -24.04 13.10 28.41
CA PHE A 41 -24.34 12.35 27.20
C PHE A 41 -24.77 10.90 27.45
N CYS A 42 -24.60 10.35 28.66
CA CYS A 42 -25.05 8.99 28.94
C CYS A 42 -26.55 8.95 29.29
N GLU A 43 -27.33 8.18 28.53
CA GLU A 43 -28.77 7.99 28.77
C GLU A 43 -29.05 7.09 29.99
N ASN A 44 -28.12 6.17 30.32
CA ASN A 44 -28.29 5.14 31.35
C ASN A 44 -27.53 5.45 32.66
N THR A 45 -27.49 6.71 33.07
CA THR A 45 -26.85 7.12 34.35
C THR A 45 -27.48 6.43 35.58
N ALA A 46 -28.76 6.08 35.52
CA ALA A 46 -29.47 5.36 36.59
C ALA A 46 -29.21 3.84 36.63
N ARG A 47 -28.49 3.27 35.64
CA ARG A 47 -28.21 1.81 35.55
C ARG A 47 -26.72 1.56 35.32
N PRO A 48 -25.88 1.64 36.38
CA PRO A 48 -24.42 1.53 36.26
C PRO A 48 -23.97 0.13 35.78
N GLU A 49 -24.79 -0.90 35.96
CA GLU A 49 -24.57 -2.26 35.47
C GLU A 49 -24.41 -2.36 33.94
N MET A 50 -24.93 -1.39 33.18
CA MET A 50 -24.86 -1.33 31.72
C MET A 50 -23.53 -0.78 31.17
N LYS A 51 -22.61 -0.34 32.04
CA LYS A 51 -21.23 0.09 31.67
C LYS A 51 -21.17 1.07 30.49
N CYS A 52 -22.01 2.11 30.53
CA CYS A 52 -22.10 3.11 29.48
C CYS A 52 -20.76 3.84 29.23
N ASP A 53 -20.09 4.29 30.31
CA ASP A 53 -18.81 5.02 30.32
C ASP A 53 -18.68 6.11 29.23
N GLY A 54 -19.80 6.68 28.76
CA GLY A 54 -19.86 7.62 27.63
C GLY A 54 -19.57 6.99 26.25
N LYS A 55 -19.20 5.72 26.18
CA LYS A 55 -18.81 5.00 24.96
C LYS A 55 -19.96 4.90 23.96
N CYS A 56 -21.19 4.69 24.43
CA CYS A 56 -22.37 4.61 23.56
C CYS A 56 -22.59 5.93 22.82
N ALA A 57 -22.64 7.05 23.56
CA ALA A 57 -22.81 8.37 22.97
C ALA A 57 -21.65 8.75 22.06
N LEU A 58 -20.40 8.47 22.47
CA LEU A 58 -19.22 8.69 21.64
C LEU A 58 -19.31 7.92 20.32
N SER A 59 -19.66 6.64 20.37
CA SER A 59 -19.81 5.80 19.17
C SER A 59 -20.90 6.34 18.24
N LYS A 60 -22.01 6.83 18.79
CA LYS A 60 -23.11 7.40 18.02
C LYS A 60 -22.68 8.69 17.31
N MET A 61 -21.95 9.58 18.00
CA MET A 61 -21.44 10.82 17.40
C MET A 61 -20.45 10.54 16.25
N LEU A 62 -19.56 9.55 16.42
CA LEU A 62 -18.60 9.16 15.40
C LEU A 62 -19.24 8.43 14.21
N LEU A 63 -20.26 7.59 14.46
CA LEU A 63 -20.97 6.87 13.41
C LEU A 63 -21.95 7.74 12.64
N GLN A 64 -22.58 8.74 13.28
CA GLN A 64 -23.43 9.70 12.58
C GLN A 64 -22.64 10.52 11.55
N GLU A 65 -21.37 10.89 11.84
CA GLU A 65 -20.48 11.50 10.83
C GLU A 65 -20.29 10.56 9.62
N ALA A 66 -20.13 9.26 9.84
CA ALA A 66 -19.97 8.26 8.77
C ALA A 66 -21.28 7.94 8.04
N GLU A 67 -22.45 8.05 8.69
CA GLU A 67 -23.76 7.83 8.07
C GLU A 67 -24.27 9.06 7.31
N ASP A 68 -23.98 10.27 7.75
CA ASP A 68 -24.24 11.49 6.97
C ASP A 68 -23.37 11.55 5.69
N GLU A 69 -22.22 10.87 5.68
CA GLU A 69 -21.44 10.60 4.46
C GLU A 69 -22.06 9.51 3.56
N LYS A 70 -23.03 8.72 4.02
CA LYS A 70 -23.77 7.72 3.21
C LYS A 70 -24.84 8.36 2.30
N THR A 71 -24.58 9.54 1.74
CA THR A 71 -25.04 9.70 0.34
C THR A 71 -24.25 8.68 -0.47
N PRO A 72 -24.88 7.73 -1.17
CA PRO A 72 -24.15 6.67 -1.85
C PRO A 72 -23.50 7.26 -3.10
N VAL A 73 -22.40 7.98 -2.93
CA VAL A 73 -21.41 8.08 -3.99
C VAL A 73 -20.78 6.70 -4.02
N SER A 74 -21.19 5.87 -4.96
CA SER A 74 -20.63 4.54 -5.19
C SER A 74 -19.17 4.68 -5.63
N ILE A 75 -18.25 4.85 -4.67
CA ILE A 75 -16.81 4.93 -4.92
C ILE A 75 -16.21 3.52 -4.94
N ASP A 76 -16.83 2.62 -5.72
CA ASP A 76 -16.37 1.23 -5.82
C ASP A 76 -14.95 1.12 -6.40
N TRP A 77 -14.45 2.16 -7.07
CA TRP A 77 -13.08 2.23 -7.55
C TRP A 77 -12.03 2.52 -6.45
N LEU A 78 -12.43 3.02 -5.28
CA LEU A 78 -11.53 3.24 -4.13
C LEU A 78 -11.32 1.96 -3.29
N LYS A 79 -12.14 0.93 -3.49
CA LYS A 79 -12.03 -0.37 -2.79
C LYS A 79 -11.00 -1.31 -3.45
N ASN A 80 -9.87 -0.78 -3.91
CA ASN A 80 -8.80 -1.64 -4.41
C ASN A 80 -7.97 -2.15 -3.21
N GLU A 81 -8.49 -3.17 -2.53
CA GLU A 81 -7.75 -3.89 -1.49
C GLU A 81 -6.54 -4.57 -2.14
N THR A 82 -5.33 -4.12 -1.78
CA THR A 82 -4.09 -4.71 -2.29
C THR A 82 -3.77 -5.97 -1.49
N VAL A 83 -3.98 -7.14 -2.10
CA VAL A 83 -3.63 -8.42 -1.50
C VAL A 83 -2.11 -8.64 -1.64
N LEU A 84 -1.37 -8.51 -0.54
CA LEU A 84 0.05 -8.81 -0.50
C LEU A 84 0.27 -10.33 -0.39
N PHE A 85 0.71 -10.96 -1.48
CA PHE A 85 1.11 -12.37 -1.47
C PHE A 85 2.61 -12.49 -1.16
N VAL A 86 2.94 -13.07 0.01
CA VAL A 86 4.32 -13.37 0.40
C VAL A 86 4.51 -14.89 0.38
N ALA A 87 5.18 -15.40 -0.66
CA ALA A 87 5.59 -16.80 -0.72
C ALA A 87 6.96 -17.01 -0.08
N PRO A 88 7.22 -18.19 0.52
CA PRO A 88 8.55 -18.54 1.00
C PRO A 88 9.55 -18.63 -0.16
N LEU A 89 10.77 -18.17 0.07
CA LEU A 89 11.86 -18.33 -0.90
C LEU A 89 12.22 -19.81 -1.03
N ILE A 90 12.21 -20.31 -2.26
CA ILE A 90 12.66 -21.66 -2.56
C ILE A 90 14.19 -21.64 -2.62
N SER A 91 14.85 -22.39 -1.75
CA SER A 91 16.29 -22.64 -1.83
C SER A 91 16.57 -23.87 -2.68
N PHE A 92 17.56 -23.78 -3.57
CA PHE A 92 18.04 -24.90 -4.37
C PHE A 92 19.50 -25.17 -4.00
N ASP A 93 19.81 -26.42 -3.69
CA ASP A 93 21.19 -26.88 -3.55
C ASP A 93 21.61 -27.59 -4.83
N PHE A 94 22.67 -27.10 -5.46
CA PHE A 94 23.25 -27.73 -6.64
C PHE A 94 24.19 -28.85 -6.21
N LEU A 95 23.97 -30.03 -6.78
CA LEU A 95 24.86 -31.18 -6.60
C LEU A 95 26.18 -30.89 -7.30
N GLN A 96 27.23 -30.68 -6.52
CA GLN A 96 28.57 -30.45 -7.04
C GLN A 96 29.17 -31.80 -7.43
N LEU A 97 29.12 -32.12 -8.72
CA LEU A 97 29.74 -33.31 -9.27
C LEU A 97 31.27 -33.16 -9.22
N PRO A 98 32.01 -34.23 -8.87
CA PRO A 98 33.46 -34.20 -8.93
C PRO A 98 33.91 -33.96 -10.38
N GLN A 99 34.68 -32.90 -10.60
CA GLN A 99 35.36 -32.69 -11.88
C GLN A 99 36.50 -33.69 -11.99
N THR A 100 36.35 -34.70 -12.84
CA THR A 100 37.50 -35.44 -13.36
C THR A 100 38.21 -34.52 -14.34
N GLU A 101 39.39 -34.01 -13.95
CA GLU A 101 40.29 -33.38 -14.90
C GLU A 101 40.77 -34.42 -15.90
N LEU A 102 40.37 -34.26 -17.16
CA LEU A 102 40.98 -34.99 -18.26
C LEU A 102 42.38 -34.40 -18.47
N ASN A 103 43.36 -35.02 -17.83
CA ASN A 103 44.76 -34.69 -18.07
C ASN A 103 45.13 -35.10 -19.50
N GLU A 104 45.62 -34.10 -20.24
CA GLU A 104 46.21 -34.17 -21.57
C GLU A 104 45.26 -34.44 -22.73
N LEU A 105 44.57 -33.38 -23.17
CA LEU A 105 44.18 -33.28 -24.57
C LEU A 105 45.45 -33.06 -25.41
N GLN A 106 46.09 -34.15 -25.86
CA GLN A 106 47.13 -34.06 -26.89
C GLN A 106 46.49 -33.64 -28.21
N TYR A 107 46.53 -32.34 -28.48
CA TYR A 107 46.11 -31.78 -29.76
C TYR A 107 47.33 -31.66 -30.68
N SER A 108 47.38 -32.49 -31.72
CA SER A 108 48.37 -32.35 -32.79
C SER A 108 47.77 -31.49 -33.92
N VAL A 109 48.30 -30.29 -34.11
CA VAL A 109 48.00 -29.48 -35.29
C VAL A 109 48.76 -30.07 -36.48
N LEU A 110 48.05 -30.82 -37.33
CA LEU A 110 48.57 -31.32 -38.61
C LEU A 110 48.28 -30.37 -39.77
N TYR A 111 47.84 -29.15 -39.47
CA TYR A 111 47.57 -28.15 -40.49
C TYR A 111 48.89 -27.65 -41.07
N ASP A 112 49.06 -27.87 -42.36
CA ASP A 112 50.07 -27.19 -43.15
C ASP A 112 49.35 -26.30 -44.18
N PHE A 113 49.73 -25.04 -44.25
CA PHE A 113 49.07 -24.09 -45.12
C PHE A 113 49.56 -24.27 -46.55
N HIS A 114 48.72 -24.87 -47.38
CA HIS A 114 48.90 -24.85 -48.83
C HIS A 114 48.13 -23.69 -49.44
N PHE A 115 48.88 -22.65 -49.82
CA PHE A 115 48.34 -21.54 -50.59
C PHE A 115 47.87 -22.03 -51.96
N SER A 116 46.61 -21.74 -52.29
CA SER A 116 46.01 -22.04 -53.58
C SER A 116 45.41 -20.75 -54.13
N GLU A 117 45.97 -20.24 -55.23
CA GLU A 117 45.51 -19.02 -55.93
C GLU A 117 44.22 -19.24 -56.74
N ARG A 118 43.27 -20.03 -56.21
CA ARG A 118 41.96 -20.17 -56.86
C ARG A 118 41.03 -19.12 -56.28
N ILE A 119 40.76 -18.08 -57.06
CA ILE A 119 39.69 -17.11 -56.78
C ILE A 119 38.36 -17.85 -56.96
N ILE A 120 37.83 -18.39 -55.86
CA ILE A 120 36.49 -18.98 -55.84
C ILE A 120 35.50 -17.84 -55.87
N HIS A 121 34.82 -17.68 -57.00
CA HIS A 121 33.73 -16.73 -57.13
C HIS A 121 32.46 -17.38 -56.56
N PRO A 122 31.67 -16.66 -55.74
CA PRO A 122 30.43 -17.20 -55.21
C PRO A 122 29.46 -17.55 -56.36
N PRO A 123 28.63 -18.59 -56.19
CA PRO A 123 27.64 -18.97 -57.20
C PRO A 123 26.67 -17.80 -57.43
N GLN A 124 26.47 -17.47 -58.71
CA GLN A 124 25.48 -16.48 -59.11
C GLN A 124 24.13 -17.18 -59.22
N PHE A 125 23.14 -16.70 -58.45
CA PHE A 125 21.73 -17.11 -58.57
C PHE A 125 21.06 -16.38 -59.72
#